data_AF-E3E580-F1
#
_entry.id   AF-E3E580-F1
#
_cell.length_a   1.000
_cell.length_b   1.000
_cell.length_c   1.000
_cell.angle_alpha   90.00
_cell.angle_beta   90.00
_cell.angle_gamma   90.00
#
_symmetry.space_group_name_H-M   'P 1'
#
loop_
_entity.id
_entity.type
_entity.pdbx_description
1 polymer ?
#
loop_
_entity_poly.entity_id
_entity_poly.type
_entity_poly.pdbx_seq_one_letter_code
_entity_poly.pdbx_strand_id
1 'polypeptide(L)'
;MIKPYFTKEEVADVLQKGNDDRHNSLIIDFDGTPKLIPFTNDGSKYAVRYETFNAGNGYVGEKSQLNHLNGTYQALLEAWVEYLGYGRRLGSGVYRDYAEYSESIEELQAKAIKLVNSMK
;
A
#
# COMPACT_ATOMS: atom_id res chain seq x y z
N MET A 1 8.48 -11.36 -9.42
CA MET A 1 7.72 -12.50 -8.86
C MET A 1 6.77 -11.87 -7.88
N ILE A 2 5.46 -12.07 -8.03
CA ILE A 2 4.46 -11.39 -7.20
C ILE A 2 4.62 -11.85 -5.75
N LYS A 3 4.90 -10.90 -4.86
CA LYS A 3 4.97 -11.14 -3.42
C LYS A 3 3.54 -11.33 -2.87
N PRO A 4 3.28 -12.38 -2.07
CA PRO A 4 1.96 -12.56 -1.46
C PRO A 4 1.52 -11.36 -0.62
N TYR A 5 2.39 -10.82 0.22
CA TYR A 5 2.13 -9.63 1.01
C TYR A 5 3.45 -8.94 1.37
N PHE A 6 3.39 -7.63 1.58
CA PHE A 6 4.46 -6.84 2.18
C PHE A 6 4.27 -6.75 3.70
N THR A 7 5.33 -6.40 4.43
CA THR A 7 5.30 -6.27 5.89
C THR A 7 5.08 -4.83 6.31
N LYS A 8 4.67 -4.65 7.56
CA LYS A 8 4.52 -3.31 8.14
C LYS A 8 5.84 -2.57 8.22
N GLU A 9 6.94 -3.29 8.45
CA GLU A 9 8.30 -2.76 8.51
C GLU A 9 8.75 -2.23 7.14
N GLU A 10 8.39 -2.89 6.04
CA GLU A 10 8.67 -2.38 4.69
C GLU A 10 7.92 -1.07 4.43
N VAL A 11 6.66 -0.96 4.88
CA VAL A 11 5.90 0.29 4.79
C VAL A 11 6.52 1.38 5.67
N ALA A 12 6.93 1.05 6.89
CA ALA A 12 7.60 1.98 7.79
C ALA A 12 8.90 2.52 7.19
N ASP A 13 9.72 1.64 6.61
CA ASP A 13 11.00 2.00 6.00
C ASP A 13 10.84 3.00 4.85
N VAL A 14 9.86 2.77 3.96
CA VAL A 14 9.61 3.71 2.84
C VAL A 14 9.04 5.05 3.31
N LEU A 15 8.23 5.05 4.38
CA LEU A 15 7.67 6.28 4.94
C LEU A 15 8.75 7.10 5.65
N GLN A 16 9.59 6.46 6.47
CA GLN A 16 10.65 7.15 7.22
C GLN A 16 11.72 7.75 6.29
N LYS A 17 11.99 7.10 5.15
CA LYS A 17 12.90 7.61 4.10
C LYS A 17 12.25 8.65 3.17
N GLY A 18 10.99 9.01 3.43
CA GLY A 18 10.23 9.91 2.58
C GLY A 18 10.74 11.36 2.61
N ASN A 19 10.32 12.13 1.60
CA ASN A 19 10.58 13.56 1.53
C ASN A 19 9.29 14.32 1.84
N ASP A 20 9.22 14.95 3.02
CA ASP A 20 8.05 15.71 3.47
C ASP A 20 8.00 17.14 2.89
N ASP A 21 8.99 17.58 2.12
CA ASP A 21 8.96 18.90 1.43
C ASP A 21 8.08 18.88 0.16
N ARG A 22 7.44 17.74 -0.15
CA ARG A 22 6.57 17.57 -1.32
C ARG A 22 5.40 16.65 -1.01
N HIS A 23 4.34 16.71 -1.82
CA HIS A 23 3.25 15.73 -1.75
C HIS A 23 3.75 14.36 -2.24
N ASN A 24 3.34 13.30 -1.55
CA ASN A 24 3.75 11.93 -1.85
C ASN A 24 2.53 11.03 -2.10
N SER A 25 2.74 10.01 -2.94
CA SER A 25 1.83 8.88 -3.08
C SER A 25 2.53 7.62 -2.56
N LEU A 26 1.92 6.98 -1.57
CA LEU A 26 2.30 5.64 -1.16
C LEU A 26 1.59 4.63 -2.07
N ILE A 27 2.38 3.81 -2.75
CA ILE A 27 1.87 2.83 -3.71
C ILE A 27 2.36 1.44 -3.36
N ILE A 28 1.62 0.44 -3.83
CA ILE A 28 2.13 -0.93 -4.00
C ILE A 28 2.28 -1.17 -5.49
N ASP A 29 3.45 -1.57 -5.93
CA ASP A 29 3.67 -1.92 -7.33
C ASP A 29 3.07 -3.29 -7.69
N PHE A 30 3.14 -3.66 -8.97
CA PHE A 30 2.54 -4.91 -9.45
C PHE A 30 3.22 -6.18 -8.93
N ASP A 31 4.42 -6.07 -8.35
CA ASP A 31 5.13 -7.18 -7.71
C ASP A 31 4.84 -7.25 -6.19
N GLY A 32 4.06 -6.32 -5.63
CA GLY A 32 3.71 -6.31 -4.20
C GLY A 32 4.73 -5.57 -3.33
N THR A 33 5.49 -4.63 -3.90
CA THR A 33 6.50 -3.85 -3.17
C THR A 33 5.99 -2.46 -2.83
N PRO A 34 6.02 -2.02 -1.55
CA PRO A 34 5.65 -0.66 -1.18
C PRO A 34 6.69 0.34 -1.66
N LYS A 35 6.24 1.49 -2.17
CA LYS A 35 7.10 2.60 -2.59
C LYS A 35 6.45 3.93 -2.24
N LEU A 36 7.27 4.89 -1.81
CA LEU A 36 6.86 6.27 -1.69
C LEU A 36 7.41 7.07 -2.88
N ILE A 37 6.51 7.66 -3.67
CA ILE A 37 6.86 8.41 -4.88
C ILE A 37 6.31 9.84 -4.81
N PRO A 38 6.84 10.78 -5.61
CA PRO A 38 6.17 12.07 -5.79
C PRO A 38 4.70 11.87 -6.17
N PHE A 39 3.84 12.76 -5.68
CA PHE A 39 2.40 12.66 -5.92
C PHE A 39 2.07 12.40 -7.39
N THR A 40 1.18 11.44 -7.59
CA THR A 40 0.58 11.13 -8.88
C THR A 40 -0.90 10.83 -8.70
N ASN A 41 -1.71 11.29 -9.65
CA ASN A 41 -3.13 10.93 -9.72
C ASN A 41 -3.39 9.72 -10.64
N ASP A 42 -2.33 9.18 -11.26
CA ASP A 42 -2.45 8.05 -12.18
C ASP A 42 -2.40 6.72 -11.41
N GLY A 43 -3.55 6.30 -10.89
CA GLY A 43 -3.72 5.03 -10.19
C GLY A 43 -3.59 3.80 -11.10
N SER A 44 -3.64 3.95 -12.43
CA SER A 44 -3.61 2.82 -13.37
C SER A 44 -2.21 2.19 -13.50
N LYS A 45 -1.17 2.91 -13.08
CA LYS A 45 0.24 2.47 -13.16
C LYS A 45 0.71 1.63 -11.98
N TYR A 46 -0.16 1.41 -10.99
CA TYR A 46 0.19 0.74 -9.75
C TYR A 46 -0.90 -0.24 -9.36
N ALA A 47 -0.55 -1.25 -8.55
CA ALA A 47 -1.55 -2.17 -8.03
C ALA A 47 -2.44 -1.49 -7.00
N VAL A 48 -1.82 -0.71 -6.11
CA VAL A 48 -2.51 0.08 -5.08
C VAL A 48 -1.93 1.49 -5.08
N ARG A 49 -2.80 2.49 -4.97
CA ARG A 49 -2.44 3.87 -4.60
C ARG A 49 -3.21 4.26 -3.36
N TYR A 50 -2.48 4.60 -2.30
CA TYR A 50 -3.06 5.15 -1.08
C TYR A 50 -3.33 6.67 -1.23
N GLU A 51 -4.14 7.23 -0.34
CA GLU A 51 -4.39 8.67 -0.22
C GLU A 51 -3.08 9.47 -0.16
N THR A 52 -3.19 10.73 -0.55
CA THR A 52 -2.05 11.64 -0.66
C THR A 52 -1.50 11.99 0.72
N PHE A 53 -0.18 11.91 0.89
CA PHE A 53 0.50 12.53 2.01
C PHE A 53 0.91 13.95 1.61
N ASN A 54 0.35 14.95 2.30
CA ASN A 54 0.62 16.34 2.00
C ASN A 54 1.97 16.78 2.52
N ALA A 55 2.65 17.64 1.76
CA ALA A 55 3.92 18.22 2.18
C ALA A 55 3.78 18.89 3.56
N GLY A 56 4.74 18.63 4.45
CA GLY A 56 4.86 19.24 5.76
C GLY A 56 3.85 18.74 6.80
N ASN A 57 3.12 17.65 6.52
CA ASN A 57 2.15 17.12 7.48
C ASN A 57 2.78 16.15 8.50
N GLY A 58 4.07 15.80 8.34
CA GLY A 58 4.81 14.93 9.24
C GLY A 58 4.45 13.44 9.14
N TYR A 59 3.70 13.02 8.12
CA TYR A 59 3.38 11.59 7.89
C TYR A 59 4.51 10.83 7.20
N VAL A 60 5.50 11.53 6.65
CA VAL A 60 6.68 10.92 6.03
C VAL A 60 7.96 11.63 6.47
N GLY A 61 9.10 11.01 6.17
CA GLY A 61 10.44 11.53 6.44
C GLY A 61 10.97 11.22 7.83
N GLU A 62 12.25 11.53 8.05
CA GLU A 62 13.02 11.09 9.22
C GLU A 62 12.45 11.54 10.56
N LYS A 63 11.69 12.65 10.55
CA LYS A 63 11.05 13.21 11.75
C LYS A 63 9.65 12.63 12.02
N SER A 64 9.09 11.86 11.08
CA SER A 64 7.77 11.26 11.25
C SER A 64 7.79 10.31 12.44
N GLN A 65 6.72 10.37 13.23
CA GLN A 65 6.48 9.46 14.35
C GLN A 65 5.68 8.22 13.93
N LEU A 66 5.27 8.13 12.65
CA LEU A 66 4.54 7.01 12.08
C LEU A 66 3.27 6.61 12.87
N ASN A 67 2.61 7.56 13.55
CA ASN A 67 1.40 7.32 14.35
C ASN A 67 0.24 6.72 13.55
N HIS A 68 0.21 6.93 12.23
CA HIS A 68 -0.80 6.40 11.31
C HIS A 68 -0.44 5.02 10.73
N LEU A 69 0.78 4.51 10.96
CA LEU A 69 1.32 3.34 10.27
C LEU A 69 0.44 2.09 10.37
N ASN A 70 -0.15 1.81 11.54
CA ASN A 70 -0.99 0.63 11.70
C ASN A 70 -2.22 0.69 10.78
N GLY A 71 -2.89 1.83 10.71
CA GLY A 71 -4.05 2.02 9.82
C GLY A 71 -3.66 2.08 8.35
N THR A 72 -2.55 2.75 8.02
CA THR A 72 -2.01 2.77 6.65
C THR A 72 -1.66 1.37 6.18
N TYR A 73 -1.01 0.55 7.02
CA TYR A 73 -0.66 -0.82 6.67
C TYR A 73 -1.88 -1.71 6.47
N GLN A 74 -2.88 -1.62 7.35
CA GLN A 74 -4.16 -2.32 7.20
C GLN A 74 -4.82 -1.96 5.85
N ALA A 75 -4.96 -0.67 5.56
CA ALA A 75 -5.62 -0.18 4.36
C ALA A 75 -4.90 -0.65 3.08
N LEU A 76 -3.57 -0.59 3.07
CA LEU A 76 -2.76 -1.09 1.96
C LEU A 76 -2.95 -2.59 1.74
N LEU A 77 -2.99 -3.38 2.82
CA LEU A 77 -3.11 -4.83 2.71
C LEU A 77 -4.50 -5.26 2.23
N GLU A 78 -5.56 -4.58 2.69
CA GLU A 78 -6.93 -4.75 2.17
C GLU A 78 -6.97 -4.46 0.66
N ALA A 79 -6.47 -3.29 0.24
CA ALA A 79 -6.42 -2.90 -1.17
C ALA A 79 -5.57 -3.86 -2.02
N TRP A 80 -4.49 -4.41 -1.45
CA TRP A 80 -3.66 -5.40 -2.13
C TRP A 80 -4.38 -6.73 -2.36
N VAL A 81 -5.10 -7.24 -1.35
CA VAL A 81 -5.95 -8.44 -1.50
C VAL A 81 -7.02 -8.22 -2.56
N GLU A 82 -7.62 -7.04 -2.59
CA GLU A 82 -8.58 -6.64 -3.63
C GLU A 82 -7.97 -6.61 -5.03
N TYR A 83 -6.80 -6.00 -5.18
CA TYR A 83 -6.06 -6.02 -6.45
C TYR A 83 -5.75 -7.45 -6.91
N LEU A 84 -5.27 -8.31 -6.01
CA LEU A 84 -4.98 -9.72 -6.32
C LEU A 84 -6.25 -10.49 -6.72
N GLY A 85 -7.38 -10.22 -6.07
CA GLY A 85 -8.64 -10.92 -6.31
C GLY A 85 -9.31 -10.55 -7.64
N TYR A 86 -9.38 -9.25 -7.95
CA TYR A 86 -10.11 -8.76 -9.11
C TYR A 86 -9.37 -7.69 -9.92
N GLY A 87 -8.68 -6.74 -9.27
CA GLY A 87 -8.06 -5.59 -9.95
C GLY A 87 -7.07 -6.00 -11.04
N ARG A 88 -6.22 -6.99 -10.75
CA ARG A 88 -5.25 -7.57 -11.70
C ARG A 88 -5.91 -8.16 -12.94
N ARG A 89 -7.04 -8.86 -12.79
CA ARG A 89 -7.76 -9.47 -13.92
C ARG A 89 -8.40 -8.41 -14.82
N LEU A 90 -8.79 -7.28 -14.23
CA LEU A 90 -9.40 -6.16 -14.92
C LEU A 90 -8.36 -5.15 -15.46
N GLY A 91 -7.07 -5.33 -15.14
CA GLY A 91 -6.03 -4.36 -15.46
C GLY A 91 -6.21 -3.02 -14.74
N SER A 92 -6.89 -3.00 -13.60
CA SER A 92 -7.20 -1.80 -12.82
C SER A 92 -6.51 -1.84 -11.46
N GLY A 93 -5.78 -0.78 -11.14
CA GLY A 93 -5.29 -0.52 -9.79
C GLY A 93 -6.43 -0.23 -8.81
N VAL A 94 -6.13 -0.32 -7.52
CA VAL A 94 -7.05 -0.03 -6.41
C VAL A 94 -6.64 1.26 -5.72
N TYR A 95 -7.61 2.16 -5.51
CA TYR A 95 -7.43 3.35 -4.67
C TYR A 95 -7.93 3.07 -3.26
N ARG A 96 -7.22 3.58 -2.24
CA ARG A 96 -7.64 3.47 -0.84
C ARG A 96 -7.29 4.71 -0.05
N ASP A 97 -8.20 5.17 0.80
CA ASP A 97 -8.02 6.32 1.69
C ASP A 97 -8.02 5.96 3.17
N TYR A 98 -8.83 4.99 3.57
CA TYR A 98 -8.85 4.46 4.94
C TYR A 98 -8.91 2.93 4.95
N ALA A 99 -8.66 2.34 6.11
CA ALA A 99 -8.86 0.91 6.34
C ALA A 99 -10.32 0.64 6.70
N GLU A 100 -10.89 -0.43 6.16
CA GLU A 100 -12.24 -0.89 6.47
C GLU A 100 -12.26 -1.72 7.77
N TYR A 101 -11.14 -2.35 8.13
CA TYR A 101 -11.01 -3.24 9.30
C TYR A 101 -12.04 -4.39 9.31
N SER A 102 -12.52 -4.81 8.12
CA SER A 102 -13.45 -5.92 8.01
C SER A 102 -12.80 -7.28 8.27
N GLU A 103 -11.47 -7.36 8.18
CA GLU A 103 -10.66 -8.56 8.36
C GLU A 103 -9.38 -8.25 9.12
N SER A 104 -8.89 -9.22 9.88
CA SER A 104 -7.58 -9.12 10.55
C SER A 104 -6.42 -9.17 9.54
N ILE A 105 -5.24 -8.70 9.97
CA ILE A 105 -4.01 -8.79 9.18
C ILE A 105 -3.70 -10.24 8.82
N GLU A 106 -3.87 -11.18 9.75
CA GLU A 106 -3.60 -12.60 9.56
C GLU A 106 -4.53 -13.21 8.49
N GLU A 107 -5.81 -12.84 8.51
CA GLU A 107 -6.79 -13.27 7.51
C GLU A 107 -6.45 -12.73 6.12
N LEU A 108 -6.10 -11.44 6.03
CA LEU A 108 -5.69 -10.81 4.78
C LEU A 108 -4.42 -11.44 4.21
N GLN A 109 -3.40 -11.68 5.04
CA GLN A 109 -2.17 -12.37 4.63
C GLN A 109 -2.46 -13.79 4.12
N ALA A 110 -3.30 -14.55 4.83
CA ALA A 110 -3.69 -15.89 4.41
C ALA A 110 -4.45 -15.88 3.07
N LYS A 111 -5.34 -14.91 2.86
CA LYS A 111 -6.03 -14.70 1.58
C LYS A 111 -5.06 -14.37 0.45
N ALA A 112 -4.13 -13.45 0.67
CA ALA A 112 -3.16 -13.04 -0.34
C ALA A 112 -2.26 -14.21 -0.79
N ILE A 113 -1.83 -15.07 0.15
CA ILE A 113 -1.09 -16.31 -0.15
C ILE A 113 -1.92 -17.24 -1.05
N LYS A 114 -3.18 -17.48 -0.70
CA LYS A 114 -4.08 -18.34 -1.50
C LYS A 114 -4.25 -17.79 -2.92
N LEU A 115 -4.50 -16.49 -3.05
CA LEU A 115 -4.67 -15.81 -4.33
C LEU A 115 -3.42 -15.94 -5.19
N VAL A 116 -2.23 -15.60 -4.69
CA VAL A 116 -0.97 -15.71 -5.45
C VAL A 116 -0.68 -17.17 -5.84
N ASN A 117 -0.92 -18.14 -4.97
CA ASN A 117 -0.70 -19.55 -5.31
C ASN A 117 -1.65 -20.06 -6.40
N SER A 118 -2.88 -19.52 -6.51
CA SER A 118 -3.82 -19.85 -7.59
C SER A 118 -3.48 -19.22 -8.96
N MET A 119 -2.49 -18.33 -9.00
CA MET A 119 -2.03 -17.67 -10.23
C MET A 119 -0.82 -18.37 -10.87
N LYS A 120 -0.25 -19.36 -10.18
CA LYS A 120 0.83 -20.22 -10.67
C LYS A 120 0.24 -21.34 -11.52
#